data_AF-A0A952E5M6-F1
#
_entry.id   AF-A0A952E5M6-F1
#
_cell.length_a   1.000
_cell.length_b   1.000
_cell.length_c   1.000
_cell.angle_alpha   90.00
_cell.angle_beta   90.00
_cell.angle_gamma   90.00
#
_symmetry.space_group_name_H-M   'P 1'
#
loop_
_entity.id
_entity.type
_entity.pdbx_description
1 polymer ?
#
loop_
_entity_poly.entity_id
_entity_poly.type
_entity_poly.pdbx_seq_one_letter_code
_entity_poly.pdbx_strand_id
1 'polypeptide(L)'
;MYDGFYWRQGLLALLETMIGNYESDRESDGEGKTQYDQAERFAKSVLKISEQLIEIEPIDDDLGILKYEANNPQFFTPVFTADSPLDEESPLKLVWERFSIDLAWESVEKMTKGARRIFDLYKLVLDAHLSKPTRQFLARLSRCYIWGFEPECVMLCRSVLDTAFRENILDDICERHCREKHVDFTLSNRIYAAFKEGLIDRNTRTLAQRIKRDGDNAVHYQPDITKDVFGTICDTLTVIEQLQKKRRKL
;
A
#
# COMPACT_ATOMS: atom_id res chain seq x y z
N MET A 1 -24.65 -2.94 -6.75
CA MET A 1 -23.44 -3.72 -6.39
C MET A 1 -23.15 -4.79 -7.47
N TYR A 2 -23.16 -4.41 -8.77
CA TYR A 2 -22.95 -5.33 -9.91
C TYR A 2 -21.87 -4.86 -10.89
N ASP A 3 -21.38 -3.62 -10.83
CA ASP A 3 -20.37 -3.10 -11.77
C ASP A 3 -19.00 -3.76 -11.65
N GLY A 4 -18.64 -4.23 -10.45
CA GLY A 4 -17.33 -4.80 -10.19
C GLY A 4 -17.02 -6.09 -10.97
N PHE A 5 -18.07 -6.83 -11.35
CA PHE A 5 -17.93 -8.10 -12.04
C PHE A 5 -17.69 -7.93 -13.55
N TYR A 6 -18.34 -6.94 -14.16
CA TYR A 6 -18.30 -6.73 -15.61
C TYR A 6 -16.95 -6.19 -16.10
N TRP A 7 -16.33 -5.25 -15.39
CA TRP A 7 -15.01 -4.74 -15.80
C TRP A 7 -13.93 -5.82 -15.71
N ARG A 8 -14.00 -6.69 -14.69
CA ARG A 8 -13.07 -7.81 -14.51
C ARG A 8 -13.19 -8.81 -15.65
N GLN A 9 -14.42 -9.19 -16.01
CA GLN A 9 -14.67 -10.09 -17.14
C GLN A 9 -14.23 -9.47 -18.47
N GLY A 10 -14.44 -8.17 -18.67
CA GLY A 10 -14.00 -7.46 -19.87
C GLY A 10 -12.48 -7.40 -20.02
N LEU A 11 -11.76 -7.06 -18.93
CA LEU A 11 -10.30 -7.03 -18.91
C LEU A 11 -9.70 -8.43 -19.10
N LEU A 12 -10.26 -9.45 -18.45
CA LEU A 12 -9.85 -10.83 -18.62
C LEU A 12 -10.08 -11.32 -20.05
N ALA A 13 -11.24 -11.06 -20.64
CA ALA A 13 -11.53 -11.45 -22.03
C ALA A 13 -10.59 -10.78 -23.04
N LEU A 14 -10.22 -9.51 -22.82
CA LEU A 14 -9.29 -8.78 -23.67
C LEU A 14 -7.86 -9.34 -23.55
N LEU A 15 -7.43 -9.65 -22.33
CA LEU A 15 -6.17 -10.34 -22.04
C LEU A 15 -6.13 -11.74 -22.68
N GLU A 16 -7.17 -12.54 -22.48
CA GLU A 16 -7.32 -13.88 -23.08
C GLU A 16 -7.28 -13.81 -24.61
N THR A 17 -7.86 -12.78 -25.22
CA THR A 17 -7.80 -12.55 -26.67
C THR A 17 -6.37 -12.21 -27.12
N MET A 18 -5.67 -11.31 -26.42
CA MET A 18 -4.27 -10.98 -26.74
C MET A 18 -3.34 -12.20 -26.60
N ILE A 19 -3.55 -13.01 -25.56
CA ILE A 19 -2.80 -14.25 -25.33
C ILE A 19 -3.12 -15.27 -26.42
N GLY A 20 -4.40 -15.46 -26.74
CA GLY A 20 -4.82 -16.39 -27.79
C GLY A 20 -4.24 -16.02 -29.15
N ASN A 21 -4.17 -14.72 -29.47
CA ASN A 21 -3.50 -14.25 -30.68
C ASN A 21 -2.00 -14.55 -30.65
N TYR A 22 -1.30 -14.21 -29.55
CA TYR A 22 0.12 -14.51 -29.39
C TYR A 22 0.43 -16.02 -29.47
N GLU A 23 -0.39 -16.86 -28.84
CA GLU A 23 -0.23 -18.31 -28.86
C GLU A 23 -0.53 -18.90 -30.24
N SER A 24 -1.58 -18.41 -30.92
CA SER A 24 -1.92 -18.79 -32.29
C SER A 24 -0.80 -18.42 -33.27
N ASP A 25 -0.25 -17.21 -33.15
CA ASP A 25 0.87 -16.74 -33.97
C ASP A 25 2.12 -17.60 -33.73
N ARG A 26 2.42 -17.93 -32.46
CA ARG A 26 3.51 -18.85 -32.08
C ARG A 26 3.34 -20.26 -32.63
N GLU A 27 2.11 -20.80 -32.65
CA GLU A 27 1.83 -22.16 -33.13
C GLU A 27 1.80 -22.26 -34.65
N SER A 28 1.41 -21.19 -35.34
CA SER A 28 1.35 -21.12 -36.80
C SER A 28 2.73 -21.06 -37.46
N ASP A 29 3.75 -20.58 -36.73
CA ASP A 29 5.09 -20.35 -37.26
C ASP A 29 6.07 -21.48 -36.87
N GLY A 30 6.10 -22.54 -37.68
CA GLY A 30 6.88 -23.77 -37.43
C GLY A 30 8.40 -23.57 -37.31
N GLU A 31 8.96 -22.51 -37.90
CA GLU A 31 10.38 -22.09 -37.75
C GLU A 31 10.54 -20.96 -36.71
N GLY A 32 9.49 -20.18 -36.44
CA GLY A 32 9.47 -19.07 -35.49
C GLY A 32 9.50 -19.47 -34.00
N LYS A 33 9.23 -20.73 -33.67
CA LYS A 33 9.22 -21.25 -32.28
C LYS A 33 10.48 -20.88 -31.46
N THR A 34 11.64 -20.86 -32.11
CA THR A 34 12.91 -20.46 -31.50
C THR A 34 12.99 -18.97 -31.13
N GLN A 35 12.34 -18.08 -31.87
CA GLN A 35 12.35 -16.64 -31.60
C GLN A 35 11.40 -16.29 -30.44
N TYR A 36 10.22 -16.92 -30.37
CA TYR A 36 9.30 -16.78 -29.23
C TYR A 36 9.92 -17.29 -27.92
N ASP A 37 10.58 -18.45 -27.95
CA ASP A 37 11.27 -19.00 -26.77
C ASP A 37 12.42 -18.09 -26.30
N GLN A 38 13.14 -17.44 -27.22
CA GLN A 38 14.19 -16.47 -26.89
C GLN A 38 13.60 -15.18 -26.32
N ALA A 39 12.51 -14.67 -26.90
CA ALA A 39 11.81 -13.49 -26.41
C ALA A 39 11.26 -13.72 -25.00
N GLU A 40 10.68 -14.90 -24.73
CA GLU A 40 10.18 -15.27 -23.41
C GLU A 40 11.32 -15.34 -22.37
N ARG A 41 12.46 -15.96 -22.70
CA ARG A 41 13.63 -16.01 -21.81
C ARG A 41 14.19 -14.62 -21.52
N PHE A 42 14.22 -13.75 -22.53
CA PHE A 42 14.70 -12.39 -22.38
C PHE A 42 13.76 -11.55 -21.52
N ALA A 43 12.44 -11.58 -21.79
CA ALA A 43 11.44 -10.88 -20.98
C ALA A 43 11.48 -11.32 -19.51
N LYS A 44 11.56 -12.64 -19.24
CA LYS A 44 11.74 -13.18 -17.88
C LYS A 44 13.04 -12.70 -17.22
N SER A 45 14.12 -12.58 -18.00
CA SER A 45 15.41 -12.08 -17.49
C SER A 45 15.34 -10.59 -17.15
N VAL A 46 14.68 -9.77 -17.96
CA VAL A 46 14.47 -8.34 -17.70
C VAL A 46 13.61 -8.14 -16.45
N LEU A 47 12.49 -8.87 -16.33
CA LEU A 47 11.65 -8.83 -15.12
C LEU A 47 12.45 -9.19 -13.87
N LYS A 48 13.20 -10.30 -13.92
CA LYS A 48 14.05 -10.72 -12.80
C LYS A 48 15.14 -9.71 -12.44
N ILE A 49 15.78 -9.08 -13.42
CA ILE A 49 16.76 -8.02 -13.16
C ILE A 49 16.09 -6.79 -12.55
N SER A 50 14.89 -6.42 -13.02
CA SER A 50 14.15 -5.29 -12.45
C SER A 50 13.73 -5.54 -11.00
N GLU A 51 13.31 -6.75 -10.66
CA GLU A 51 13.03 -7.17 -9.28
C GLU A 51 14.30 -7.06 -8.41
N GLN A 52 15.43 -7.54 -8.90
CA GLN A 52 16.72 -7.44 -8.19
C GLN A 52 17.21 -6.00 -8.03
N LEU A 53 16.98 -5.13 -9.02
CA LEU A 53 17.36 -3.71 -8.93
C LEU A 53 16.50 -2.96 -7.92
N ILE A 54 15.21 -3.29 -7.82
CA ILE A 54 14.31 -2.77 -6.77
C ILE A 54 14.80 -3.18 -5.37
N GLU A 55 15.39 -4.37 -5.23
CA GLU A 55 15.95 -4.85 -3.95
C GLU A 55 17.32 -4.23 -3.59
N ILE A 56 18.05 -3.66 -4.56
CA ILE A 56 19.46 -3.24 -4.39
C ILE A 56 19.62 -1.73 -4.11
N GLU A 57 18.65 -0.87 -4.42
CA GLU A 57 18.81 0.57 -4.18
C GLU A 57 18.49 0.97 -2.73
N PRO A 58 19.49 1.39 -1.91
CA PRO A 58 19.20 2.29 -0.81
C PRO A 58 18.72 3.62 -1.41
N ILE A 59 17.47 3.97 -1.14
CA ILE A 59 16.91 5.28 -1.51
C ILE A 59 17.71 6.34 -0.76
N ASP A 60 18.59 7.04 -1.46
CA ASP A 60 19.29 8.22 -0.95
C ASP A 60 18.26 9.36 -0.77
N ASP A 61 18.38 10.09 0.34
CA ASP A 61 17.33 10.81 1.07
C ASP A 61 16.72 12.05 0.36
N ASP A 62 16.90 12.23 -0.96
CA ASP A 62 16.55 13.46 -1.68
C ASP A 62 15.28 13.35 -2.56
N LEU A 63 14.22 12.76 -1.99
CA LEU A 63 12.88 12.66 -2.60
C LEU A 63 12.11 14.00 -2.68
N GLY A 64 12.74 15.12 -2.33
CA GLY A 64 12.13 16.46 -2.31
C GLY A 64 11.79 17.06 -3.68
N ILE A 65 12.27 16.47 -4.78
CA ILE A 65 12.18 17.06 -6.13
C ILE A 65 11.16 16.36 -7.04
N LEU A 66 10.55 15.24 -6.65
CA LEU A 66 9.48 14.61 -7.42
C LEU A 66 8.12 15.25 -7.10
N LYS A 67 7.88 16.47 -7.60
CA LYS A 67 6.51 16.98 -7.76
C LYS A 67 5.80 16.13 -8.80
N TYR A 68 5.11 15.10 -8.33
CA TYR A 68 4.34 14.20 -9.17
C TYR A 68 3.12 14.93 -9.74
N GLU A 69 3.22 15.40 -10.99
CA GLU A 69 2.13 16.02 -11.76
C GLU A 69 1.12 14.96 -12.26
N ALA A 70 0.47 14.24 -11.33
CA ALA A 70 -0.51 13.19 -11.64
C ALA A 70 -1.78 13.68 -12.37
N ASN A 71 -1.96 14.99 -12.57
CA ASN A 71 -3.17 15.58 -13.14
C ASN A 71 -2.98 16.14 -14.56
N ASN A 72 -1.86 15.87 -15.21
CA ASN A 72 -1.70 16.22 -16.62
C ASN A 72 -2.15 15.05 -17.52
N PRO A 73 -3.33 15.12 -18.16
CA PRO A 73 -3.84 14.05 -19.02
C PRO A 73 -2.95 13.74 -20.23
N GLN A 74 -1.96 14.60 -20.55
CA GLN A 74 -0.96 14.35 -21.58
C GLN A 74 0.11 13.31 -21.18
N PHE A 75 0.19 12.91 -19.90
CA PHE A 75 1.11 11.84 -19.46
C PHE A 75 0.49 10.44 -19.50
N PHE A 76 -0.82 10.35 -19.75
CA PHE A 76 -1.53 9.07 -19.95
C PHE A 76 -1.79 8.75 -21.42
N THR A 77 -1.29 9.56 -22.37
CA THR A 77 -1.03 8.99 -23.69
C THR A 77 0.08 7.96 -23.49
N PRO A 78 -0.15 6.67 -23.79
CA PRO A 78 0.94 5.72 -23.82
C PRO A 78 2.04 6.36 -24.67
N VAL A 79 3.27 6.43 -24.12
CA VAL A 79 4.45 6.98 -24.83
C VAL A 79 4.70 6.25 -26.15
N PHE A 80 3.99 5.15 -26.38
CA PHE A 80 3.82 4.49 -27.65
C PHE A 80 2.47 4.86 -28.26
N THR A 81 2.44 5.96 -29.00
CA THR A 81 1.49 6.10 -30.09
C THR A 81 1.74 4.97 -31.09
N ALA A 82 0.79 4.70 -32.00
CA ALA A 82 0.92 3.69 -33.07
C ALA A 82 2.15 3.87 -34.00
N ASP A 83 2.99 4.87 -33.73
CA ASP A 83 4.25 5.19 -34.41
C ASP A 83 5.49 4.70 -33.64
N SER A 84 5.34 3.77 -32.69
CA SER A 84 6.47 3.13 -32.01
C SER A 84 7.44 2.52 -33.03
N PRO A 85 8.72 2.91 -33.08
CA PRO A 85 9.67 2.55 -34.13
C PRO A 85 10.23 1.12 -33.98
N LEU A 86 9.50 0.21 -33.34
CA LEU A 86 9.82 -1.20 -33.42
C LEU A 86 9.30 -1.69 -34.76
N ASP A 87 10.23 -1.79 -35.72
CA ASP A 87 10.03 -2.45 -37.00
C ASP A 87 9.19 -3.72 -36.80
N GLU A 88 8.17 -3.95 -37.64
CA GLU A 88 7.25 -5.08 -37.45
C GLU A 88 7.99 -6.43 -37.49
N GLU A 89 9.16 -6.46 -38.13
CA GLU A 89 10.07 -7.61 -38.22
C GLU A 89 11.06 -7.70 -37.04
N SER A 90 11.05 -6.76 -36.10
CA SER A 90 11.98 -6.74 -34.98
C SER A 90 11.64 -7.82 -33.94
N PRO A 91 12.60 -8.68 -33.54
CA PRO A 91 12.37 -9.65 -32.46
C PRO A 91 12.09 -8.99 -31.10
N LEU A 92 12.37 -7.69 -30.96
CA LEU A 92 12.01 -6.91 -29.77
C LEU A 92 10.50 -6.66 -29.65
N LYS A 93 9.74 -6.73 -30.75
CA LYS A 93 8.28 -6.65 -30.73
C LYS A 93 7.69 -7.78 -29.89
N LEU A 94 8.12 -9.01 -30.14
CA LEU A 94 7.66 -10.20 -29.39
C LEU A 94 8.04 -10.13 -27.91
N VAL A 95 9.22 -9.60 -27.59
CA VAL A 95 9.65 -9.34 -26.20
C VAL A 95 8.72 -8.34 -25.53
N TRP A 96 8.42 -7.24 -26.22
CA TRP A 96 7.59 -6.16 -25.70
C TRP A 96 6.13 -6.59 -25.49
N GLU A 97 5.57 -7.33 -26.45
CA GLU A 97 4.24 -7.94 -26.34
C GLU A 97 4.17 -8.88 -25.13
N ARG A 98 5.17 -9.77 -24.99
CA ARG A 98 5.24 -10.66 -23.82
C ARG A 98 5.32 -9.90 -22.50
N PHE A 99 6.20 -8.90 -22.43
CA PHE A 99 6.34 -8.05 -21.26
C PHE A 99 5.01 -7.34 -20.91
N SER A 100 4.30 -6.83 -21.92
CA SER A 100 3.00 -6.18 -21.74
C SER A 100 1.94 -7.14 -21.22
N ILE A 101 1.91 -8.38 -21.72
CA ILE A 101 1.02 -9.44 -21.22
C ILE A 101 1.32 -9.77 -19.76
N ASP A 102 2.59 -9.98 -19.40
CA ASP A 102 3.01 -10.31 -18.04
C ASP A 102 2.65 -9.17 -17.06
N LEU A 103 2.93 -7.92 -17.45
CA LEU A 103 2.58 -6.73 -16.67
C LEU A 103 1.05 -6.58 -16.50
N ALA A 104 0.28 -6.87 -17.54
CA ALA A 104 -1.17 -6.79 -17.49
C ALA A 104 -1.76 -7.87 -16.57
N TRP A 105 -1.23 -9.09 -16.59
CA TRP A 105 -1.61 -10.15 -15.63
C TRP A 105 -1.31 -9.76 -14.18
N GLU A 106 -0.09 -9.29 -13.92
CA GLU A 106 0.32 -8.84 -12.59
C GLU A 106 -0.58 -7.69 -12.10
N SER A 107 -0.91 -6.76 -13.00
CA SER A 107 -1.81 -5.64 -12.72
C SER A 107 -3.22 -6.11 -12.36
N VAL A 108 -3.79 -7.07 -13.11
CA VAL A 108 -5.12 -7.63 -12.81
C VAL A 108 -5.14 -8.37 -11.47
N GLU A 109 -4.09 -9.11 -11.14
CA GLU A 109 -3.97 -9.77 -9.85
C GLU A 109 -3.91 -8.74 -8.70
N LYS A 110 -3.05 -7.71 -8.83
CA LYS A 110 -2.93 -6.61 -7.87
C LYS A 110 -4.24 -5.84 -7.72
N MET A 111 -4.95 -5.54 -8.81
CA MET A 111 -6.28 -4.90 -8.76
C MET A 111 -7.31 -5.78 -8.05
N THR A 112 -7.29 -7.09 -8.26
CA THR A 112 -8.20 -8.02 -7.57
C THR A 112 -7.94 -8.03 -6.06
N LYS A 113 -6.66 -8.06 -5.65
CA LYS A 113 -6.26 -7.93 -4.22
C LYS A 113 -6.68 -6.57 -3.66
N GLY A 114 -6.42 -5.49 -4.39
CA GLY A 114 -6.82 -4.13 -4.01
C GLY A 114 -8.33 -4.00 -3.82
N ALA A 115 -9.14 -4.58 -4.71
CA ALA A 115 -10.59 -4.58 -4.58
C ALA A 115 -11.08 -5.29 -3.29
N ARG A 116 -10.48 -6.42 -2.93
CA ARG A 116 -10.79 -7.11 -1.65
C ARG A 116 -10.44 -6.21 -0.46
N ARG A 117 -9.25 -5.62 -0.48
CA ARG A 117 -8.78 -4.69 0.56
C ARG A 117 -9.67 -3.46 0.72
N ILE A 118 -10.25 -2.94 -0.37
CA ILE A 118 -11.26 -1.87 -0.31
C ILE A 118 -12.47 -2.31 0.54
N PHE A 119 -12.98 -3.52 0.32
CA PHE A 119 -14.12 -4.03 1.09
C PHE A 119 -13.78 -4.27 2.56
N ASP A 120 -12.55 -4.72 2.84
CA ASP A 120 -12.06 -4.89 4.21
C ASP A 120 -12.03 -3.54 4.95
N LEU A 121 -11.52 -2.49 4.31
CA LEU A 121 -11.51 -1.13 4.86
C LEU A 121 -12.89 -0.51 4.96
N TYR A 122 -13.78 -0.76 3.99
CA TYR A 122 -15.11 -0.18 3.95
C TYR A 122 -15.91 -0.52 5.22
N LYS A 123 -15.81 -1.77 5.69
CA LYS A 123 -16.46 -2.22 6.93
C LYS A 123 -15.94 -1.47 8.16
N LEU A 124 -14.66 -1.12 8.17
CA LEU A 124 -14.02 -0.46 9.31
C LEU A 124 -14.32 1.05 9.35
N VAL A 125 -14.38 1.70 8.18
CA VAL A 125 -14.49 3.17 8.09
C VAL A 125 -15.94 3.65 8.27
N LEU A 126 -16.93 2.89 7.81
CA LEU A 126 -18.34 3.32 7.88
C LEU A 126 -18.82 3.60 9.31
N ASP A 127 -18.36 2.81 10.27
CA ASP A 127 -18.83 2.89 11.66
C ASP A 127 -17.97 3.82 12.52
N ALA A 128 -16.84 4.32 12.00
CA ALA A 128 -15.85 5.05 12.78
C ALA A 128 -16.14 6.56 12.86
N HIS A 129 -16.34 7.09 14.07
CA HIS A 129 -16.52 8.52 14.32
C HIS A 129 -15.20 9.27 14.51
N LEU A 130 -14.52 9.60 13.41
CA LEU A 130 -13.14 10.10 13.46
C LEU A 130 -13.02 11.62 13.38
N SER A 131 -11.99 12.19 14.01
CA SER A 131 -11.63 13.61 13.87
C SER A 131 -11.16 13.92 12.45
N LYS A 132 -11.22 15.18 12.02
CA LYS A 132 -10.79 15.58 10.67
C LYS A 132 -9.31 15.22 10.39
N PRO A 133 -8.35 15.47 11.31
CA PRO A 133 -6.96 15.06 11.11
C PRO A 133 -6.81 13.54 10.99
N THR A 134 -7.41 12.76 11.89
CA THR A 134 -7.39 11.29 11.82
C THR A 134 -7.95 10.76 10.50
N ARG A 135 -9.03 11.34 9.98
CA ARG A 135 -9.59 10.96 8.66
C ARG A 135 -8.62 11.19 7.51
N GLN A 136 -7.85 12.29 7.53
CA GLN A 136 -6.86 12.57 6.48
C GLN A 136 -5.74 11.53 6.48
N PHE A 137 -5.25 11.14 7.66
CA PHE A 137 -4.25 10.07 7.76
C PHE A 137 -4.81 8.71 7.35
N LEU A 138 -6.04 8.36 7.76
CA LEU A 138 -6.66 7.12 7.33
C LEU A 138 -6.92 7.06 5.83
N ALA A 139 -7.23 8.18 5.18
CA ALA A 139 -7.36 8.22 3.72
C ALA A 139 -6.02 7.87 3.04
N ARG A 140 -4.89 8.34 3.59
CA ARG A 140 -3.56 7.98 3.09
C ARG A 140 -3.23 6.51 3.35
N LEU A 141 -3.47 6.04 4.58
CA LEU A 141 -3.31 4.63 4.96
C LEU A 141 -4.15 3.71 4.09
N SER A 142 -5.39 4.10 3.77
CA SER A 142 -6.28 3.31 2.92
C SER A 142 -5.68 3.12 1.53
N ARG A 143 -5.11 4.18 0.93
CA ARG A 143 -4.43 4.08 -0.37
C ARG A 143 -3.23 3.14 -0.28
N CYS A 144 -2.38 3.29 0.74
CA CYS A 144 -1.24 2.40 0.95
C CYS A 144 -1.67 0.93 1.04
N TYR A 145 -2.73 0.66 1.80
CA TYR A 145 -3.21 -0.70 2.01
C TYR A 145 -3.77 -1.29 0.70
N ILE A 146 -4.61 -0.54 -0.01
CA ILE A 146 -5.19 -0.95 -1.29
C ILE A 146 -4.10 -1.34 -2.30
N TRP A 147 -3.02 -0.56 -2.36
CA TRP A 147 -1.91 -0.79 -3.29
C TRP A 147 -0.85 -1.78 -2.79
N GLY A 148 -0.87 -2.18 -1.52
CA GLY A 148 0.08 -3.15 -0.96
C GLY A 148 1.39 -2.56 -0.47
N PHE A 149 1.38 -1.28 -0.09
CA PHE A 149 2.48 -0.62 0.62
C PHE A 149 2.39 -0.96 2.11
N GLU A 150 2.73 -2.21 2.44
CA GLU A 150 2.56 -2.84 3.75
C GLU A 150 3.38 -2.18 4.87
N PRO A 151 4.69 -1.91 4.70
CA PRO A 151 5.48 -1.18 5.69
C PRO A 151 4.93 0.23 5.97
N GLU A 152 4.55 0.95 4.91
CA GLU A 152 4.02 2.31 4.99
C GLU A 152 2.67 2.33 5.72
N CYS A 153 1.85 1.28 5.56
CA CYS A 153 0.62 1.15 6.33
C CYS A 153 0.90 1.08 7.83
N VAL A 154 1.87 0.28 8.25
CA VAL A 154 2.23 0.11 9.67
C VAL A 154 2.84 1.40 10.23
N MET A 155 3.69 2.07 9.45
CA MET A 155 4.22 3.41 9.79
C MET A 155 3.09 4.44 9.97
N LEU A 156 2.14 4.48 9.03
CA LEU A 156 1.00 5.39 9.10
C LEU A 156 0.08 5.04 10.27
N CYS A 157 -0.12 3.77 10.61
CA CYS A 157 -0.88 3.36 11.81
C CYS A 157 -0.30 4.00 13.07
N ARG A 158 1.03 3.93 13.24
CA ARG A 158 1.74 4.58 14.36
C ARG A 158 1.56 6.09 14.35
N SER A 159 1.65 6.75 13.20
CA SER A 159 1.44 8.21 13.09
C SER A 159 -0.01 8.63 13.40
N VAL A 160 -1.00 7.86 12.94
CA VAL A 160 -2.42 8.07 13.26
C VAL A 160 -2.63 7.94 14.77
N LEU A 161 -2.05 6.89 15.36
CA LEU A 161 -2.11 6.62 16.79
C LEU A 161 -1.51 7.78 17.59
N ASP A 162 -0.32 8.25 17.22
CA ASP A 162 0.34 9.40 17.86
C ASP A 162 -0.52 10.67 17.81
N THR A 163 -1.07 10.98 16.63
CA THR A 163 -2.00 12.11 16.46
C THR A 163 -3.22 11.98 17.36
N ALA A 164 -3.83 10.79 17.41
CA ALA A 164 -5.00 10.54 18.24
C ALA A 164 -4.68 10.66 19.75
N PHE A 165 -3.52 10.18 20.20
CA PHE A 165 -3.11 10.34 21.60
C PHE A 165 -2.81 11.80 21.94
N ARG A 166 -2.15 12.57 21.06
CA ARG A 166 -1.93 14.01 21.23
C ARG A 166 -3.24 14.80 21.32
N GLU A 167 -4.24 14.45 20.51
CA GLU A 167 -5.55 15.12 20.54
C GLU A 167 -6.39 14.83 21.81
N ASN A 168 -6.15 13.69 22.47
CA ASN A 168 -6.99 13.20 23.58
C ASN A 168 -6.31 13.19 24.95
N ILE A 169 -4.98 13.14 25.00
CA ILE A 169 -4.19 13.11 26.23
C ILE A 169 -3.38 14.39 26.31
N LEU A 170 -3.87 15.33 27.11
CA LEU A 170 -3.23 16.62 27.34
C LEU A 170 -1.90 16.45 28.09
N ASP A 171 -1.06 17.48 27.99
CA ASP A 171 0.28 17.46 28.60
C ASP A 171 0.22 17.47 30.14
N ASP A 172 -0.79 18.10 30.74
CA ASP A 172 -1.01 18.09 32.20
C ASP A 172 -1.25 16.67 32.75
N ILE A 173 -1.98 15.84 31.99
CA ILE A 173 -2.18 14.43 32.31
C ILE A 173 -0.82 13.70 32.29
N CYS A 174 0.01 13.99 31.30
CA CYS A 174 1.33 13.39 31.20
C CYS A 174 2.24 13.83 32.35
N GLU A 175 2.25 15.12 32.70
CA GLU A 175 3.05 15.67 33.81
C GLU A 175 2.72 15.03 35.17
N ARG A 176 1.46 14.62 35.40
CA ARG A 176 1.07 13.94 36.65
C ARG A 176 1.67 12.54 36.79
N HIS A 177 1.91 11.84 35.67
CA HIS A 177 2.30 10.42 35.68
C HIS A 177 3.73 10.17 35.19
N CYS A 178 4.30 11.09 34.41
CA CYS A 178 5.64 11.01 33.86
C CYS A 178 6.61 11.86 34.69
N ARG A 179 7.79 11.32 35.01
CA ARG A 179 8.79 12.00 35.86
C ARG A 179 9.52 13.14 35.16
N GLU A 180 9.50 13.15 33.84
CA GLU A 180 10.32 14.04 33.02
C GLU A 180 9.48 15.22 32.53
N LYS A 181 9.93 16.44 32.86
CA LYS A 181 9.41 17.67 32.24
C LYS A 181 10.06 17.82 30.88
N HIS A 182 9.46 17.22 29.87
CA HIS A 182 9.87 17.39 28.47
C HIS A 182 9.04 18.48 27.80
N VAL A 183 9.64 19.12 26.79
CA VAL A 183 8.94 20.08 25.93
C VAL A 183 7.87 19.41 25.08
N ASP A 184 8.00 18.10 24.80
CA ASP A 184 6.94 17.29 24.18
C ASP A 184 6.95 15.86 24.74
N PHE A 185 5.75 15.36 25.06
CA PHE A 185 5.56 14.00 25.52
C PHE A 185 5.48 13.03 24.34
N THR A 186 6.36 12.03 24.35
CA THR A 186 6.37 10.93 23.38
C THR A 186 5.07 10.11 23.40
N LEU A 187 4.79 9.38 22.31
CA LEU A 187 3.68 8.43 22.25
C LEU A 187 3.70 7.43 23.42
N SER A 188 4.87 6.92 23.83
CA SER A 188 5.00 6.03 25.00
C SER A 188 4.50 6.68 26.29
N ASN A 189 4.85 7.96 26.50
CA ASN A 189 4.44 8.72 27.68
C ASN A 189 2.92 8.92 27.67
N ARG A 190 2.34 9.30 26.53
CA ARG A 190 0.89 9.49 26.39
C ARG A 190 0.10 8.19 26.57
N ILE A 191 0.58 7.06 26.04
CA ILE A 191 -0.02 5.73 26.27
C ILE A 191 0.01 5.37 27.76
N TYR A 192 1.15 5.60 28.42
CA TYR A 192 1.30 5.30 29.84
C TYR A 192 0.37 6.16 30.71
N ALA A 193 0.33 7.47 30.47
CA ALA A 193 -0.51 8.40 31.21
C ALA A 193 -2.01 8.10 31.01
N ALA A 194 -2.44 7.81 29.78
CA ALA A 194 -3.81 7.41 29.47
C ALA A 194 -4.25 6.15 30.24
N PHE A 195 -3.37 5.16 30.37
CA PHE A 195 -3.63 3.95 31.14
C PHE A 195 -3.72 4.25 32.64
N LYS A 196 -2.86 5.12 33.17
CA LYS A 196 -2.87 5.51 34.58
C LYS A 196 -4.12 6.29 34.99
N GLU A 197 -4.65 7.12 34.09
CA GLU A 197 -5.92 7.83 34.26
C GLU A 197 -7.16 6.95 33.99
N GLY A 198 -6.99 5.67 33.60
CA GLY A 198 -8.12 4.78 33.28
C GLY A 198 -8.90 5.17 32.01
N LEU A 199 -8.29 6.00 31.15
CA LEU A 199 -8.84 6.40 29.85
C LEU A 199 -8.75 5.27 28.82
N ILE A 200 -7.80 4.35 29.00
CA ILE A 200 -7.71 3.10 28.25
C ILE A 200 -7.53 1.93 29.22
N ASP A 201 -8.04 0.76 28.85
CA ASP A 201 -7.84 -0.46 29.63
C ASP A 201 -6.50 -1.14 29.31
N ARG A 202 -6.22 -2.24 30.01
CA ARG A 202 -4.98 -3.00 29.83
C ARG A 202 -4.84 -3.56 28.42
N ASN A 203 -5.93 -4.04 27.82
CA ASN A 203 -5.92 -4.64 26.49
C ASN A 203 -5.61 -3.57 25.44
N THR A 204 -6.29 -2.43 25.51
CA THR A 204 -6.10 -1.26 24.64
C THR A 204 -4.67 -0.73 24.74
N ARG A 205 -4.10 -0.68 25.96
CA ARG A 205 -2.68 -0.35 26.15
C ARG A 205 -1.76 -1.32 25.42
N THR A 206 -2.00 -2.64 25.54
CA THR A 206 -1.20 -3.65 24.85
C THR A 206 -1.27 -3.50 23.34
N LEU A 207 -2.46 -3.23 22.77
CA LEU A 207 -2.63 -2.94 21.35
C LEU A 207 -1.85 -1.69 20.92
N ALA A 208 -1.98 -0.59 21.66
CA ALA A 208 -1.26 0.65 21.37
C ALA A 208 0.27 0.47 21.40
N GLN A 209 0.78 -0.29 22.37
CA GLN A 209 2.20 -0.61 22.47
C GLN A 209 2.67 -1.52 21.33
N ARG A 210 1.84 -2.48 20.90
CA ARG A 210 2.10 -3.32 19.72
C ARG A 210 2.25 -2.46 18.47
N ILE A 211 1.23 -1.65 18.15
CA ILE A 211 1.25 -0.76 16.97
C ILE A 211 2.47 0.15 16.98
N LYS A 212 2.79 0.76 18.12
CA LYS A 212 3.98 1.60 18.25
C LYS A 212 5.25 0.84 17.91
N ARG A 213 5.47 -0.33 18.53
CA ARG A 213 6.67 -1.15 18.33
C ARG A 213 6.76 -1.61 16.88
N ASP A 214 5.66 -2.06 16.30
CA ASP A 214 5.65 -2.57 14.93
C ASP A 214 5.91 -1.43 13.93
N GLY A 215 5.40 -0.23 14.20
CA GLY A 215 5.75 0.99 13.46
C GLY A 215 7.20 1.44 13.64
N ASP A 216 7.75 1.39 14.86
CA ASP A 216 9.18 1.65 15.09
C ASP A 216 10.04 0.65 14.31
N ASN A 217 9.63 -0.63 14.27
CA ASN A 217 10.35 -1.68 13.55
C ASN A 217 10.31 -1.51 12.03
N ALA A 218 9.16 -1.13 11.49
CA ALA A 218 8.99 -0.85 10.07
C ALA A 218 9.89 0.30 9.59
N VAL A 219 10.17 1.28 10.46
CA VAL A 219 11.07 2.40 10.14
C VAL A 219 12.54 2.01 10.24
N HIS A 220 12.94 1.22 11.24
CA HIS A 220 14.35 1.12 11.65
C HIS A 220 15.05 -0.19 11.35
N TYR A 221 14.34 -1.32 11.23
CA TYR A 221 14.99 -2.63 11.22
C TYR A 221 14.81 -3.37 9.91
N GLN A 222 13.57 -3.71 9.52
CA GLN A 222 13.28 -4.45 8.29
C GLN A 222 11.82 -4.20 7.87
N PRO A 223 11.56 -3.54 6.73
CA PRO A 223 10.20 -3.27 6.25
C PRO A 223 9.38 -4.57 6.05
N ASP A 224 10.04 -5.66 5.64
CA ASP A 224 9.39 -6.93 5.29
C ASP A 224 8.91 -7.78 6.48
N ILE A 225 9.19 -7.36 7.73
CA ILE A 225 8.73 -8.09 8.93
C ILE A 225 7.21 -7.89 9.16
N THR A 226 6.54 -7.00 8.44
CA THR A 226 5.15 -6.61 8.68
C THR A 226 4.14 -7.70 8.27
N LYS A 227 3.92 -8.71 9.14
CA LYS A 227 3.09 -9.90 8.83
C LYS A 227 1.57 -9.70 8.89
N ASP A 228 1.08 -8.77 9.72
CA ASP A 228 -0.36 -8.58 9.93
C ASP A 228 -0.75 -7.10 9.85
N VAL A 229 -0.69 -6.56 8.63
CA VAL A 229 -1.03 -5.16 8.36
C VAL A 229 -2.50 -4.87 8.65
N PHE A 230 -3.40 -5.76 8.23
CA PHE A 230 -4.84 -5.54 8.45
C PHE A 230 -5.22 -5.59 9.93
N GLY A 231 -4.65 -6.53 10.70
CA GLY A 231 -4.82 -6.57 12.14
C GLY A 231 -4.27 -5.31 12.82
N THR A 232 -3.14 -4.79 12.36
CA THR A 232 -2.58 -3.51 12.86
C THR A 232 -3.53 -2.32 12.59
N ILE A 233 -4.18 -2.29 11.42
CA ILE A 233 -5.19 -1.27 11.09
C ILE A 233 -6.40 -1.41 12.03
N CYS A 234 -6.90 -2.63 12.22
CA CYS A 234 -8.03 -2.92 13.11
C CYS A 234 -7.74 -2.51 14.56
N ASP A 235 -6.56 -2.84 15.07
CA ASP A 235 -6.12 -2.43 16.39
C ASP A 235 -6.08 -0.91 16.52
N THR A 236 -5.53 -0.24 15.50
CA THR A 236 -5.39 1.22 15.50
C THR A 236 -6.76 1.89 15.63
N LEU A 237 -7.73 1.43 14.85
CA LEU A 237 -9.11 1.92 14.94
C LEU A 237 -9.76 1.59 16.29
N THR A 238 -9.51 0.39 16.83
CA THR A 238 -10.02 -0.02 18.15
C THR A 238 -9.49 0.90 19.25
N VAL A 239 -8.20 1.24 19.23
CA VAL A 239 -7.60 2.15 20.21
C VAL A 239 -8.18 3.56 20.08
N ILE A 240 -8.32 4.07 18.85
CA ILE A 240 -8.90 5.40 18.60
C ILE A 240 -10.36 5.46 19.08
N GLU A 241 -11.15 4.44 18.80
CA GLU A 241 -12.55 4.38 19.22
C GLU A 241 -12.68 4.37 20.75
N GLN A 242 -11.83 3.62 21.46
CA GLN A 242 -11.80 3.60 22.92
C GLN A 242 -11.45 4.98 23.51
N LEU A 243 -10.42 5.64 22.97
CA LEU A 243 -10.03 7.00 23.39
C LEU A 243 -11.21 7.98 23.23
N GLN A 244 -11.90 7.92 22.11
CA GLN A 244 -13.03 8.80 21.83
C GLN A 244 -14.26 8.49 22.70
N LYS A 245 -14.59 7.21 22.93
CA LYS A 245 -15.69 6.79 23.80
C LYS A 245 -15.52 7.32 25.22
N LYS A 246 -14.30 7.29 25.74
CA LYS A 246 -13.98 7.74 27.11
C LYS A 246 -14.00 9.25 27.23
N ARG A 247 -13.52 9.98 26.22
CA ARG A 247 -13.59 11.44 26.19
C ARG A 247 -15.02 11.98 26.21
N ARG A 248 -15.97 11.30 25.56
CA ARG A 248 -17.40 11.70 25.59
C ARG A 248 -18.06 11.56 26.97
N LYS A 249 -17.42 10.86 27.91
CA LYS A 249 -17.93 10.65 29.28
C LYS A 249 -17.37 11.64 30.29
N LEU A 250 -16.32 12.39 29.92
CA LEU A 250 -15.70 13.44 30.73
C LEU A 250 -16.36 14.78 30.36
#